data_AF-A0A2S0UQC9-F1
#
_entry.id   AF-A0A2S0UQC9-F1
#
_cell.length_a   1.000
_cell.length_b   1.000
_cell.length_c   1.000
_cell.angle_alpha   90.00
_cell.angle_beta   90.00
_cell.angle_gamma   90.00
#
_symmetry.space_group_name_H-M   'P 1'
#
loop_
_entity.id
_entity.type
_entity.pdbx_description
1 polymer ?
#
loop_
_entity_poly.entity_id
_entity_poly.type
_entity_poly.pdbx_seq_one_letter_code
_entity_poly.pdbx_strand_id
1 'polypeptide(L)'
;MTHAAPSFAASPLAAAERLFCRLAGERLDALEDARLRYAEGNAPFEALAEIGGIAHKIAGTASTLGYAQIGHLAAEVERLVALGATGAEIIVALDPLMESLETLPRD
;
A
#
# COMPACT_ATOMS: atom_id res chain seq x y z
N MET A 1 38.96 -19.68 -19.05
CA MET A 1 38.07 -18.56 -19.40
C MET A 1 36.87 -18.64 -18.49
N THR A 2 36.83 -17.79 -17.47
CA THR A 2 35.82 -17.82 -16.40
C THR A 2 34.57 -17.10 -16.90
N HIS A 3 33.46 -17.83 -17.03
CA HIS A 3 32.15 -17.23 -17.28
C HIS A 3 31.78 -16.37 -16.07
N ALA A 4 31.78 -15.05 -16.24
CA ALA A 4 31.18 -14.13 -15.29
C ALA A 4 29.66 -14.40 -15.25
N ALA A 5 29.16 -14.82 -14.10
CA ALA A 5 27.73 -14.94 -13.86
C ALA A 5 27.08 -13.54 -14.04
N PRO A 6 25.89 -13.44 -14.64
CA PRO A 6 25.19 -12.17 -14.75
C PRO A 6 24.92 -11.62 -13.34
N SER A 7 25.32 -10.37 -13.11
CA SER A 7 25.04 -9.65 -11.86
C SER A 7 23.52 -9.45 -11.74
N PHE A 8 22.88 -10.24 -10.88
CA PHE A 8 21.44 -10.16 -10.58
C PHE A 8 21.03 -8.86 -9.85
N ALA A 9 21.98 -7.99 -9.48
CA ALA A 9 21.75 -6.83 -8.63
C ALA A 9 21.03 -5.64 -9.31
N ALA A 10 20.85 -5.65 -10.64
CA ALA A 10 20.34 -4.51 -11.40
C ALA A 10 19.16 -4.86 -12.32
N SER A 11 18.21 -5.68 -11.87
CA SER A 11 16.97 -5.88 -12.63
C SER A 11 16.02 -4.69 -12.43
N PRO A 12 15.22 -4.31 -13.45
CA PRO A 12 14.16 -3.31 -13.30
C PRO A 12 13.18 -3.64 -12.17
N LEU A 13 12.95 -4.94 -11.93
CA LEU A 13 12.10 -5.42 -10.85
C LEU A 13 12.69 -5.10 -9.47
N ALA A 14 14.00 -5.31 -9.27
CA ALA A 14 14.66 -4.97 -8.02
C ALA A 14 14.69 -3.45 -7.76
N ALA A 15 14.77 -2.64 -8.81
CA ALA A 15 14.63 -1.19 -8.68
C ALA A 15 13.21 -0.77 -8.30
N ALA A 16 12.20 -1.41 -8.90
CA ALA A 16 10.79 -1.20 -8.56
C ALA A 16 10.47 -1.65 -7.12
N GLU A 17 11.04 -2.76 -6.66
CA GLU A 17 10.91 -3.27 -5.30
C GLU A 17 11.48 -2.28 -4.27
N ARG A 18 12.71 -1.79 -4.48
CA ARG A 18 13.31 -0.75 -3.61
C ARG A 18 12.50 0.53 -3.59
N LEU A 19 11.97 0.95 -4.74
CA LEU A 19 11.09 2.12 -4.79
C LEU A 19 9.78 1.87 -4.01
N PHE A 20 9.19 0.69 -4.18
CA PHE A 20 7.97 0.30 -3.46
C PHE A 20 8.18 0.33 -1.94
N CYS A 21 9.29 -0.24 -1.46
CA CYS A 21 9.65 -0.25 -0.04
C CYS A 21 9.90 1.16 0.50
N ARG A 22 10.66 2.00 -0.22
CA ARG A 22 10.87 3.41 0.19
C ARG A 22 9.57 4.20 0.27
N LEU A 23 8.65 4.00 -0.68
CA LEU A 23 7.35 4.66 -0.69
C LEU A 23 6.38 4.07 0.34
N ALA A 24 6.66 2.92 0.95
CA ALA A 24 5.77 2.31 1.93
C ALA A 24 5.61 3.19 3.16
N GLY A 25 6.68 3.83 3.63
CA GLY A 25 6.63 4.79 4.74
C GLY A 25 5.73 5.98 4.44
N GLU A 26 5.97 6.68 3.32
CA GLU A 26 5.16 7.84 2.90
C GLU A 26 3.67 7.48 2.73
N ARG A 27 3.39 6.27 2.24
CA ARG A 27 2.01 5.77 2.07
C ARG A 27 1.37 5.44 3.41
N LEU A 28 2.13 4.87 4.35
CA LEU A 28 1.65 4.57 5.69
C LEU A 28 1.29 5.87 6.42
N ASP A 29 2.18 6.87 6.40
CA ASP A 29 1.94 8.18 7.01
C ASP A 29 0.68 8.84 6.42
N ALA A 30 0.51 8.79 5.08
CA ALA A 30 -0.68 9.32 4.43
C ALA A 30 -1.98 8.56 4.79
N LEU A 31 -1.91 7.23 4.99
CA LEU A 31 -3.04 6.43 5.45
C LEU A 31 -3.40 6.76 6.91
N GLU A 32 -2.40 6.96 7.77
CA GLU A 32 -2.59 7.40 9.16
C GLU A 32 -3.30 8.74 9.24
N ASP A 33 -2.82 9.72 8.48
CA ASP A 33 -3.39 11.07 8.41
C ASP A 33 -4.83 11.04 7.88
N ALA A 34 -5.10 10.26 6.83
CA ALA A 34 -6.45 10.10 6.30
C ALA A 34 -7.38 9.41 7.31
N ARG A 35 -6.91 8.36 7.99
CA ARG A 35 -7.67 7.67 9.05
C ARG A 35 -8.00 8.62 10.21
N LEU A 36 -7.04 9.44 10.64
CA LEU A 36 -7.25 10.42 11.70
C LEU A 36 -8.29 11.47 11.29
N ARG A 37 -8.17 12.05 10.08
CA ARG A 37 -9.15 13.01 9.56
C ARG A 37 -10.56 12.43 9.49
N TYR A 38 -10.68 11.19 9.04
CA TYR A 38 -11.97 10.48 9.05
C TYR A 38 -12.52 10.36 10.48
N ALA A 39 -11.70 9.94 11.45
CA ALA A 39 -12.10 9.78 12.85
C ALA A 39 -12.54 11.09 13.51
N GLU A 40 -11.93 12.21 13.14
CA GLU A 40 -12.27 13.55 13.62
C GLU A 40 -13.49 14.17 12.90
N GLY A 41 -14.00 13.53 11.84
CA GLY A 41 -15.06 14.09 11.01
C GLY A 41 -14.58 15.23 10.10
N ASN A 42 -13.27 15.38 9.90
CA ASN A 42 -12.65 16.40 9.08
C ASN A 42 -12.57 15.94 7.62
N ALA A 43 -13.50 16.41 6.77
CA ALA A 43 -13.60 16.00 5.36
C ALA A 43 -13.62 14.46 5.19
N PRO A 44 -14.59 13.76 5.83
CA PRO A 44 -14.57 12.31 5.95
C PRO A 44 -14.74 11.60 4.61
N PHE A 45 -15.44 12.19 3.64
CA PHE A 45 -15.58 11.61 2.30
C PHE A 45 -14.27 11.68 1.53
N GLU A 46 -13.58 12.81 1.60
CA GLU A 46 -12.27 13.03 1.00
C GLU A 46 -11.21 12.13 1.63
N ALA A 47 -11.24 11.95 2.95
CA ALA A 47 -10.36 11.03 3.66
C ALA A 47 -10.55 9.57 3.18
N LEU A 48 -11.78 9.09 3.06
CA LEU A 48 -12.06 7.73 2.55
C LEU A 48 -11.67 7.58 1.07
N ALA A 49 -11.89 8.61 0.25
CA ALA A 49 -11.46 8.60 -1.15
C ALA A 49 -9.93 8.54 -1.28
N GLU A 50 -9.21 9.24 -0.42
CA GLU A 50 -7.75 9.20 -0.36
C GLU A 50 -7.21 7.83 0.06
N ILE A 51 -7.81 7.22 1.09
CA ILE A 51 -7.50 5.84 1.50
C ILE A 51 -7.64 4.88 0.31
N GLY A 52 -8.77 4.95 -0.41
CA GLY A 52 -8.99 4.11 -1.60
C GLY A 52 -7.95 4.35 -2.71
N GLY A 53 -7.57 5.61 -2.95
CA GLY A 53 -6.56 5.96 -3.96
C GLY A 53 -5.15 5.48 -3.61
N ILE A 54 -4.77 5.52 -2.33
CA ILE A 54 -3.49 4.96 -1.85
C ILE A 54 -3.51 3.44 -1.97
N ALA A 55 -4.59 2.80 -1.52
CA ALA A 55 -4.79 1.36 -1.60
C ALA A 55 -4.70 0.85 -3.05
N HIS A 56 -5.33 1.52 -4.01
CA HIS A 56 -5.23 1.19 -5.44
C HIS A 56 -3.77 1.15 -5.93
N LYS A 57 -2.96 2.16 -5.60
CA LYS A 57 -1.54 2.22 -6.00
C LYS A 57 -0.73 1.10 -5.39
N ILE A 58 -1.03 0.74 -4.13
CA ILE A 58 -0.39 -0.38 -3.45
C ILE A 58 -0.79 -1.70 -4.13
N ALA A 59 -2.08 -1.95 -4.35
CA ALA A 59 -2.59 -3.17 -4.97
C ALA A 59 -1.95 -3.45 -6.34
N GLY A 60 -1.88 -2.41 -7.20
CA GLY A 60 -1.31 -2.50 -8.54
C GLY A 60 0.19 -2.81 -8.57
N THR A 61 0.95 -2.42 -7.54
CA THR A 61 2.41 -2.61 -7.50
C THR A 61 2.82 -3.81 -6.65
N ALA A 62 2.16 -4.06 -5.52
CA ALA A 62 2.50 -5.14 -4.59
C ALA A 62 2.42 -6.53 -5.25
N SER A 63 1.38 -6.78 -6.06
CA SER A 63 1.16 -8.08 -6.70
C SER A 63 2.26 -8.44 -7.72
N THR A 64 2.83 -7.43 -8.39
CA THR A 64 3.89 -7.66 -9.39
C THR A 64 5.28 -7.85 -8.76
N LEU A 65 5.45 -7.39 -7.52
CA LEU A 65 6.70 -7.42 -6.77
C LEU A 65 6.81 -8.59 -5.78
N GLY A 66 5.80 -9.47 -5.74
CA GLY A 66 5.80 -10.64 -4.85
C GLY A 66 5.17 -10.40 -3.48
N TYR A 67 4.63 -9.20 -3.21
CA TYR A 67 3.91 -8.88 -1.97
C TYR A 67 2.42 -9.21 -2.10
N ALA A 68 2.09 -10.47 -2.40
CA ALA A 68 0.72 -10.89 -2.71
C ALA A 68 -0.28 -10.57 -1.58
N GLN A 69 0.11 -10.75 -0.32
CA GLN A 69 -0.74 -10.44 0.83
C GLN A 69 -1.05 -8.94 0.93
N ILE A 70 -0.04 -8.09 0.81
CA ILE A 70 -0.21 -6.62 0.81
C ILE A 70 -1.10 -6.20 -0.35
N GLY A 71 -0.86 -6.77 -1.54
CA GLY A 71 -1.69 -6.51 -2.72
C GLY A 71 -3.15 -6.88 -2.52
N HIS A 72 -3.42 -8.03 -1.89
CA HIS A 72 -4.78 -8.49 -1.61
C HIS A 72 -5.50 -7.58 -0.60
N LEU A 73 -4.84 -7.23 0.51
CA LEU A 73 -5.40 -6.32 1.52
C LEU A 73 -5.70 -4.94 0.94
N ALA A 74 -4.78 -4.41 0.12
CA ALA A 74 -4.98 -3.14 -0.55
C ALA A 74 -6.13 -3.17 -1.57
N ALA A 75 -6.26 -4.24 -2.35
CA ALA A 75 -7.37 -4.41 -3.28
C ALA A 75 -8.72 -4.50 -2.55
N GLU A 76 -8.75 -5.08 -1.34
CA GLU A 76 -9.97 -5.14 -0.54
C GLU A 76 -10.39 -3.77 -0.02
N VAL A 77 -9.45 -2.97 0.50
CA VAL A 77 -9.71 -1.58 0.92
C VAL A 77 -10.22 -0.75 -0.27
N GLU A 78 -9.53 -0.83 -1.42
CA GLU A 78 -9.95 -0.16 -2.66
C GLU A 78 -11.38 -0.54 -3.05
N ARG A 79 -11.70 -1.85 -3.02
CA ARG A 79 -13.02 -2.38 -3.37
C ARG A 79 -14.11 -1.86 -2.45
N LEU A 80 -13.88 -1.83 -1.14
CA LEU A 80 -14.86 -1.33 -0.16
C LEU A 80 -15.15 0.15 -0.37
N VAL A 81 -14.12 0.97 -0.62
CA VAL A 81 -14.30 2.38 -0.96
C VAL A 81 -15.10 2.53 -2.26
N ALA A 82 -14.76 1.77 -3.31
CA ALA A 82 -15.45 1.84 -4.60
C ALA A 82 -16.93 1.41 -4.54
N LEU A 83 -17.27 0.49 -3.63
CA LEU A 83 -18.65 0.04 -3.40
C LEU A 83 -19.45 1.00 -2.49
N GLY A 84 -18.82 2.03 -1.93
CA GLY A 84 -19.46 2.92 -0.97
C GLY A 84 -19.80 2.23 0.35
N ALA A 85 -18.94 1.29 0.78
CA ALA A 85 -19.05 0.68 2.10
C ALA A 85 -19.01 1.75 3.21
N THR A 86 -19.46 1.37 4.42
CA THR A 86 -19.40 2.29 5.54
C THR A 86 -17.94 2.59 5.91
N GLY A 87 -17.68 3.79 6.41
CA GLY A 87 -16.31 4.13 6.83
C GLY A 87 -15.78 3.20 7.92
N ALA A 88 -16.64 2.68 8.80
CA ALA A 88 -16.25 1.67 9.79
C ALA A 88 -15.73 0.38 9.13
N GLU A 89 -16.41 -0.14 8.10
CA GLU A 89 -15.95 -1.31 7.35
C GLU A 89 -14.60 -1.05 6.64
N ILE A 90 -14.45 0.15 6.06
CA ILE A 90 -13.20 0.56 5.40
C ILE A 90 -12.05 0.65 6.41
N ILE A 91 -12.27 1.25 7.59
CA ILE A 91 -11.24 1.36 8.62
C ILE A 91 -10.84 -0.02 9.16
N VAL A 92 -11.80 -0.93 9.38
CA VAL A 92 -11.49 -2.30 9.83
C VAL A 92 -10.64 -3.05 8.78
N ALA A 93 -10.92 -2.87 7.49
CA ALA A 93 -10.12 -3.47 6.43
C ALA A 93 -8.74 -2.80 6.25
N LEU A 94 -8.62 -1.54 6.66
CA LEU A 94 -7.38 -0.75 6.55
C LEU A 94 -6.32 -1.20 7.57
N ASP A 95 -6.71 -1.56 8.79
CA ASP A 95 -5.78 -1.96 9.85
C ASP A 95 -4.78 -3.05 9.42
N PRO A 96 -5.19 -4.23 8.88
CA PRO A 96 -4.24 -5.25 8.47
C PRO A 96 -3.35 -4.83 7.29
N LEU A 97 -3.82 -3.92 6.42
CA LEU A 97 -2.99 -3.35 5.36
C LEU A 97 -1.87 -2.50 5.96
N MET A 98 -2.20 -1.61 6.89
CA MET A 98 -1.23 -0.74 7.56
C MET A 98 -0.18 -1.55 8.34
N GLU A 99 -0.63 -2.54 9.13
CA GLU A 99 0.26 -3.47 9.84
C GLU A 99 1.21 -4.19 8.87
N SER A 100 0.72 -4.62 7.70
CA SER A 100 1.58 -5.29 6.71
C SER A 100 2.60 -4.34 6.09
N LEU A 101 2.24 -3.08 5.84
CA LEU A 101 3.17 -2.07 5.32
C LEU A 101 4.28 -1.73 6.31
N GLU A 102 3.99 -1.75 7.61
CA GLU A 102 4.99 -1.52 8.67
C GLU A 102 6.11 -2.57 8.67
N THR A 103 5.81 -3.80 8.22
CA THR A 103 6.79 -4.90 8.17
C THR A 103 7.77 -4.79 7.00
N LEU A 104 7.51 -3.91 6.03
CA LEU A 104 8.38 -3.73 4.88
C LEU A 104 9.73 -3.11 5.30
N PRO A 105 10.84 -3.52 4.66
CA PRO A 105 12.15 -2.94 4.94
C PRO A 105 12.14 -1.44 4.63
N ARG A 106 12.58 -0.63 5.60
CA ARG A 106 12.81 0.80 5.42
C ARG A 106 14.29 1.01 5.10
N ASP A 107 14.59 1.30 3.83
CA ASP A 107 15.93 1.64 3.35
C ASP A 107 16.33 3.07 3.74
#